data_AF-A0A1R1SRZ4-F1
#
_entry.id   AF-A0A1R1SRZ4-F1
#
_cell.length_a   1.000
_cell.length_b   1.000
_cell.length_c   1.000
_cell.angle_alpha   90.00
_cell.angle_beta   90.00
_cell.angle_gamma   90.00
#
_symmetry.space_group_name_H-M   'P 1'
#
loop_
_entity.id
_entity.type
_entity.pdbx_description
1 polymer ?
#
loop_
_entity_poly.entity_id
_entity_poly.type
_entity_poly.pdbx_seq_one_letter_code
_entity_poly.pdbx_strand_id
1 'polypeptide(L)'
;MRAGGPGGARADVGADTGTGTDNTVTDTPGGRPAGQPAGQHAEQPAGQHADPHPGRPAAGGTVKPTQSARPTQPTQPTQPTVRPAPTPAELRARTAARYAEIHYAVDTLEPLPGAKVYLDAGHAGWHSVTGIVGRLLHAGVDHATGFAINVSHYQTDEDNAWYGRLISSCLAYVADGGDIMDCPDQRWPRLRAERWLEIHVLDEPEEMKHFVTDTSRNGRGPWTPRAGSHADPQPWCNPPGRGLGIRPTTRTGDPLHDAALWVKTPGESDGQCLRGTAGPRDPERGTVDPEAGQWFPEQALELVRFARPSL
;
A
#
# COMPACT_ATOMS: atom_id res chain seq x y z
N MET A 1 -10.86 56.54 -37.33
CA MET A 1 -11.83 57.66 -37.33
C MET A 1 -13.23 57.07 -37.34
N ARG A 2 -14.07 57.50 -36.38
CA ARG A 2 -15.54 57.40 -36.25
C ARG A 2 -16.19 56.00 -36.22
N ALA A 3 -17.26 55.70 -35.48
CA ALA A 3 -17.90 56.19 -34.25
C ALA A 3 -19.28 55.51 -34.19
N GLY A 4 -19.77 55.13 -32.99
CA GLY A 4 -21.20 55.15 -32.65
C GLY A 4 -21.91 53.83 -32.37
N GLY A 5 -22.08 53.48 -31.08
CA GLY A 5 -23.36 52.94 -30.57
C GLY A 5 -24.29 54.11 -30.16
N PRO A 6 -25.27 53.97 -29.23
CA PRO A 6 -25.88 52.78 -28.60
C PRO A 6 -27.43 52.92 -28.41
N GLY A 7 -28.08 51.98 -27.70
CA GLY A 7 -29.41 52.15 -27.05
C GLY A 7 -30.16 50.82 -26.87
N GLY A 8 -30.81 50.46 -25.76
CA GLY A 8 -31.07 51.10 -24.46
C GLY A 8 -32.42 50.62 -23.88
N ALA A 9 -32.45 50.32 -22.55
CA ALA A 9 -33.60 50.28 -21.61
C ALA A 9 -34.69 49.17 -21.78
N ARG A 10 -35.40 48.60 -20.77
CA ARG A 10 -35.67 48.79 -19.30
C ARG A 10 -36.35 47.46 -18.82
N ALA A 11 -36.08 46.86 -17.66
CA ALA A 11 -36.55 47.12 -16.27
C ALA A 11 -38.06 46.91 -15.99
N ASP A 12 -38.38 45.97 -15.07
CA ASP A 12 -39.47 45.89 -14.05
C ASP A 12 -39.28 44.50 -13.35
N VAL A 13 -39.05 44.28 -12.05
CA VAL A 13 -39.61 44.69 -10.74
C VAL A 13 -41.08 44.31 -10.53
N GLY A 14 -41.30 43.31 -9.68
CA GLY A 14 -42.60 42.92 -9.12
C GLY A 14 -42.47 41.78 -8.11
N ALA A 15 -42.54 42.11 -6.83
CA ALA A 15 -42.65 41.20 -5.70
C ALA A 15 -44.13 40.86 -5.42
N ASP A 16 -44.43 39.67 -4.88
CA ASP A 16 -45.26 39.56 -3.66
C ASP A 16 -45.27 38.17 -2.97
N THR A 17 -45.11 38.24 -1.65
CA THR A 17 -45.62 37.47 -0.48
C THR A 17 -45.87 35.95 -0.41
N GLY A 18 -45.31 35.37 0.67
CA GLY A 18 -45.97 34.48 1.66
C GLY A 18 -45.96 32.98 1.31
N THR A 19 -45.62 32.01 2.14
CA THR A 19 -45.56 31.79 3.61
C THR A 19 -44.62 30.56 3.80
N GLY A 20 -43.69 30.43 4.74
CA GLY A 20 -43.81 30.61 6.18
C GLY A 20 -44.23 29.31 6.88
N THR A 21 -43.29 28.38 7.13
CA THR A 21 -43.30 27.50 8.33
C THR A 21 -41.87 27.21 8.77
N ASP A 22 -41.55 27.81 9.90
CA ASP A 22 -40.39 27.61 10.75
C ASP A 22 -40.50 26.30 11.53
N ASN A 23 -39.37 25.71 11.92
CA ASN A 23 -39.22 24.88 13.11
C ASN A 23 -37.72 24.62 13.35
N THR A 24 -37.07 25.60 13.98
CA THR A 24 -35.95 25.35 14.90
C THR A 24 -36.39 24.48 16.08
N VAL A 25 -35.50 23.64 16.65
CA VAL A 25 -35.28 23.49 18.12
C VAL A 25 -34.14 22.48 18.42
N THR A 26 -33.07 23.04 18.99
CA THR A 26 -32.22 22.64 20.14
C THR A 26 -31.27 21.43 20.13
N ASP A 27 -30.01 21.78 20.40
CA ASP A 27 -28.94 21.05 21.09
C ASP A 27 -29.24 20.83 22.60
N THR A 28 -28.96 19.63 23.14
CA THR A 28 -28.21 19.39 24.42
C THR A 28 -28.00 17.88 24.70
N PRO A 29 -27.02 17.49 25.55
CA PRO A 29 -26.27 16.23 25.47
C PRO A 29 -26.73 15.14 26.45
N GLY A 30 -26.49 13.87 26.09
CA GLY A 30 -26.65 12.70 26.96
C GLY A 30 -25.34 11.91 27.09
N GLY A 31 -24.89 11.70 28.32
CA GLY A 31 -23.66 10.97 28.64
C GLY A 31 -23.82 9.47 28.90
N ARG A 32 -22.80 8.71 28.46
CA ARG A 32 -22.11 7.53 29.05
C ARG A 32 -22.91 6.25 29.43
N PRO A 33 -22.32 5.04 29.21
CA PRO A 33 -21.29 4.55 30.13
C PRO A 33 -20.07 3.87 29.48
N ALA A 34 -19.06 3.66 30.32
CA ALA A 34 -17.78 3.02 30.04
C ALA A 34 -17.86 1.48 30.09
N GLY A 35 -16.99 0.81 29.32
CA GLY A 35 -16.42 -0.50 29.66
C GLY A 35 -16.75 -1.66 28.72
N GLN A 36 -15.83 -2.01 27.82
CA GLN A 36 -15.05 -3.27 27.85
C GLN A 36 -14.04 -3.31 26.68
N PRO A 37 -12.86 -3.92 26.86
CA PRO A 37 -11.73 -3.77 25.96
C PRO A 37 -11.93 -4.60 24.68
N ALA A 38 -11.69 -3.98 23.53
CA ALA A 38 -11.56 -4.71 22.27
C ALA A 38 -10.38 -5.68 22.39
N GLY A 39 -10.69 -6.96 22.20
CA GLY A 39 -9.74 -8.06 22.28
C GLY A 39 -8.57 -7.86 21.30
N GLN A 40 -7.40 -8.23 21.79
CA GLN A 40 -6.15 -8.27 21.04
C GLN A 40 -6.29 -9.29 19.90
N HIS A 41 -6.54 -8.82 18.68
CA HIS A 41 -6.21 -9.56 17.48
C HIS A 41 -4.82 -9.10 17.04
N ALA A 42 -3.81 -9.84 17.49
CA ALA A 42 -2.45 -9.72 17.00
C ALA A 42 -2.40 -10.27 15.58
N GLU A 43 -2.35 -9.38 14.59
CA GLU A 43 -2.05 -9.72 13.21
C GLU A 43 -0.54 -9.96 13.10
N GLN A 44 -0.15 -11.19 12.72
CA GLN A 44 1.27 -11.57 12.58
C GLN A 44 1.86 -11.00 11.29
N PRO A 45 3.07 -10.42 11.31
CA PRO A 45 3.71 -9.92 10.10
C PRO A 45 4.14 -11.07 9.18
N ALA A 46 3.98 -10.85 7.87
CA ALA A 46 4.37 -11.78 6.82
C ALA A 46 5.88 -12.05 6.85
N GLY A 47 6.27 -13.14 7.50
CA GLY A 47 7.65 -13.57 7.61
C GLY A 47 7.74 -15.01 8.10
N GLN A 48 7.78 -15.95 7.15
CA GLN A 48 8.23 -17.34 7.31
C GLN A 48 7.38 -18.25 8.22
N HIS A 49 6.65 -19.20 7.63
CA HIS A 49 6.55 -20.64 7.97
C HIS A 49 5.32 -21.25 7.24
N ALA A 50 5.55 -22.15 6.29
CA ALA A 50 5.36 -23.61 6.38
C ALA A 50 3.97 -24.05 5.85
N ASP A 51 3.99 -25.07 4.99
CA ASP A 51 2.90 -25.50 4.10
C ASP A 51 1.59 -25.85 4.84
N PRO A 52 0.39 -25.53 4.29
CA PRO A 52 -0.87 -25.94 4.89
C PRO A 52 -1.30 -27.32 4.37
N HIS A 53 -1.44 -28.30 5.28
CA HIS A 53 -2.23 -29.51 5.02
C HIS A 53 -3.69 -29.31 5.43
N PRO A 54 -4.67 -29.90 4.73
CA PRO A 54 -6.09 -29.70 5.00
C PRO A 54 -6.65 -30.72 6.01
N GLY A 55 -7.57 -30.31 6.89
CA GLY A 55 -8.40 -31.25 7.65
C GLY A 55 -9.26 -30.64 8.77
N ARG A 56 -10.59 -30.72 8.63
CA ARG A 56 -11.61 -30.67 9.70
C ARG A 56 -12.19 -32.10 9.89
N PRO A 57 -13.00 -32.40 10.93
CA PRO A 57 -13.09 -31.86 12.29
C PRO A 57 -13.03 -32.95 13.38
N ALA A 58 -13.02 -32.49 14.64
CA ALA A 58 -12.95 -33.26 15.88
C ALA A 58 -14.12 -34.24 16.12
N ALA A 59 -13.81 -35.40 16.71
CA ALA A 59 -14.75 -36.28 17.39
C ALA A 59 -14.18 -36.67 18.77
N GLY A 60 -15.02 -36.57 19.79
CA GLY A 60 -14.69 -36.80 21.20
C GLY A 60 -14.41 -38.26 21.55
N GLY A 61 -13.57 -38.45 22.55
CA GLY A 61 -13.25 -39.75 23.14
C GLY A 61 -12.81 -39.59 24.59
N THR A 62 -13.56 -40.22 25.48
CA THR A 62 -13.46 -40.24 26.95
C THR A 62 -12.11 -40.76 27.47
N VAL A 63 -11.53 -40.06 28.45
CA VAL A 63 -10.31 -40.48 29.17
C VAL A 63 -10.63 -41.53 30.23
N LYS A 64 -9.92 -42.68 30.22
CA LYS A 64 -9.82 -43.60 31.36
C LYS A 64 -8.39 -43.55 31.94
N PRO A 65 -8.21 -43.62 33.27
CA PRO A 65 -6.88 -43.51 33.87
C PRO A 65 -6.18 -44.87 33.94
N THR A 66 -4.94 -44.94 33.44
CA THR A 66 -4.06 -46.09 33.66
C THR A 66 -2.73 -45.65 34.25
N GLN A 67 -2.52 -46.09 35.49
CA GLN A 67 -1.31 -46.63 36.12
C GLN A 67 0.05 -45.98 35.82
N SER A 68 0.61 -45.42 36.90
CA SER A 68 2.01 -45.10 37.22
C SER A 68 3.08 -45.61 36.24
N ALA A 69 3.67 -44.68 35.48
CA ALA A 69 4.88 -44.91 34.70
C ALA A 69 6.09 -44.24 35.38
N ARG A 70 7.17 -45.02 35.50
CA ARG A 70 8.49 -44.64 36.02
C ARG A 70 9.04 -43.39 35.30
N PRO A 71 9.79 -42.48 35.96
CA PRO A 71 10.32 -41.28 35.31
C PRO A 71 11.29 -41.66 34.18
N THR A 72 10.93 -41.37 32.94
CA THR A 72 11.84 -41.39 31.81
C THR A 72 12.75 -40.17 31.86
N GLN A 73 14.05 -40.41 31.71
CA GLN A 73 15.08 -39.38 31.63
C GLN A 73 14.74 -38.42 30.46
N PRO A 74 14.88 -37.08 30.60
CA PRO A 74 14.64 -36.16 29.51
C PRO A 74 15.63 -36.45 28.38
N THR A 75 15.14 -36.95 27.25
CA THR A 75 15.91 -36.96 26.00
C THR A 75 16.25 -35.53 25.64
N GLN A 76 17.54 -35.24 25.43
CA GLN A 76 18.01 -33.94 24.92
C GLN A 76 17.21 -33.55 23.67
N PRO A 77 16.81 -32.28 23.51
CA PRO A 77 16.18 -31.84 22.27
C PRO A 77 17.16 -32.08 21.12
N THR A 78 16.76 -32.91 20.16
CA THR A 78 17.48 -33.05 18.88
C THR A 78 17.56 -31.66 18.26
N GLN A 79 18.77 -31.25 17.85
CA GLN A 79 18.99 -29.97 17.17
C GLN A 79 17.98 -29.79 16.02
N PRO A 80 17.42 -28.59 15.82
CA PRO A 80 16.51 -28.34 14.70
C PRO A 80 17.24 -28.64 13.40
N THR A 81 16.74 -29.61 12.65
CA THR A 81 17.24 -29.91 11.31
C THR A 81 16.99 -28.70 10.43
N VAL A 82 18.05 -28.03 9.97
CA VAL A 82 17.94 -26.95 9.01
C VAL A 82 17.33 -27.54 7.73
N ARG A 83 16.09 -27.14 7.41
CA ARG A 83 15.43 -27.57 6.17
C ARG A 83 16.29 -27.12 4.98
N PRO A 84 16.60 -27.99 4.01
CA PRO A 84 17.37 -27.60 2.84
C PRO A 84 16.67 -26.46 2.09
N ALA A 85 17.47 -25.65 1.40
CA ALA A 85 16.95 -24.59 0.54
C ALA A 85 16.04 -25.19 -0.55
N PRO A 86 14.94 -24.50 -0.92
CA PRO A 86 14.03 -24.98 -1.94
C PRO A 86 14.73 -25.06 -3.31
N THR A 87 14.41 -26.10 -4.06
CA THR A 87 14.83 -26.29 -5.44
C THR A 87 14.19 -25.25 -6.37
N PRO A 88 14.75 -25.00 -7.57
CA PRO A 88 14.13 -24.12 -8.56
C PRO A 88 12.70 -24.52 -8.95
N ALA A 89 12.39 -25.83 -8.95
CA ALA A 89 11.04 -26.31 -9.24
C ALA A 89 10.06 -25.95 -8.11
N GLU A 90 10.46 -26.12 -6.86
CA GLU A 90 9.67 -25.72 -5.70
C GLU A 90 9.45 -24.21 -5.64
N LEU A 91 10.46 -23.40 -5.99
CA LEU A 91 10.31 -21.95 -6.09
C LEU A 91 9.31 -21.55 -7.19
N ARG A 92 9.37 -22.19 -8.37
CA ARG A 92 8.37 -21.96 -9.43
C ARG A 92 6.96 -22.37 -8.99
N ALA A 93 6.82 -23.50 -8.33
CA ALA A 93 5.53 -23.96 -7.81
C ALA A 93 4.95 -23.00 -6.76
N ARG A 94 5.78 -22.52 -5.83
CA ARG A 94 5.38 -21.50 -4.84
C ARG A 94 4.99 -20.18 -5.50
N THR A 95 5.71 -19.76 -6.52
CA THR A 95 5.40 -18.55 -7.29
C THR A 95 4.06 -18.69 -8.02
N ALA A 96 3.82 -19.82 -8.68
CA ALA A 96 2.55 -20.10 -9.35
C ALA A 96 1.38 -20.17 -8.36
N ALA A 97 1.57 -20.82 -7.20
CA ALA A 97 0.56 -20.86 -6.15
C ALA A 97 0.23 -19.44 -5.63
N ARG A 98 1.24 -18.58 -5.48
CA ARG A 98 1.02 -17.20 -5.05
C ARG A 98 0.20 -16.40 -6.07
N TYR A 99 0.47 -16.54 -7.37
CA TYR A 99 -0.36 -15.90 -8.38
C TYR A 99 -1.80 -16.42 -8.35
N ALA A 100 -2.00 -17.72 -8.18
CA ALA A 100 -3.34 -18.30 -8.08
C ALA A 100 -4.13 -17.78 -6.86
N GLU A 101 -3.46 -17.61 -5.70
CA GLU A 101 -4.07 -17.01 -4.51
C GLU A 101 -4.50 -15.56 -4.74
N ILE A 102 -3.64 -14.75 -5.37
CA ILE A 102 -3.93 -13.34 -5.63
C ILE A 102 -5.06 -13.23 -6.66
N HIS A 103 -5.01 -14.00 -7.74
CA HIS A 103 -6.05 -14.02 -8.76
C HIS A 103 -7.40 -14.43 -8.19
N TYR A 104 -7.42 -15.47 -7.33
CA TYR A 104 -8.65 -15.87 -6.62
C TYR A 104 -9.21 -14.73 -5.77
N ALA A 105 -8.36 -13.98 -5.08
CA ALA A 105 -8.79 -12.83 -4.30
C ALA A 105 -9.38 -11.72 -5.18
N VAL A 106 -8.79 -11.43 -6.34
CA VAL A 106 -9.34 -10.46 -7.31
C VAL A 106 -10.73 -10.91 -7.78
N ASP A 107 -10.84 -12.13 -8.31
CA ASP A 107 -12.11 -12.67 -8.83
C ASP A 107 -13.20 -12.76 -7.77
N THR A 108 -12.82 -12.91 -6.50
CA THR A 108 -13.77 -13.00 -5.38
C THR A 108 -14.20 -11.63 -4.90
N LEU A 109 -13.28 -10.66 -4.82
CA LEU A 109 -13.52 -9.37 -4.16
C LEU A 109 -14.03 -8.30 -5.12
N GLU A 110 -13.51 -8.20 -6.35
CA GLU A 110 -13.91 -7.13 -7.29
C GLU A 110 -15.42 -7.15 -7.63
N PRO A 111 -16.07 -8.31 -7.83
CA PRO A 111 -17.49 -8.33 -8.15
C PRO A 111 -18.42 -7.91 -6.99
N LEU A 112 -17.90 -7.76 -5.76
CA LEU A 112 -18.71 -7.39 -4.61
C LEU A 112 -19.19 -5.94 -4.73
N PRO A 113 -20.47 -5.64 -4.42
CA PRO A 113 -20.98 -4.28 -4.51
C PRO A 113 -20.18 -3.30 -3.65
N GLY A 114 -19.67 -2.24 -4.27
CA GLY A 114 -18.90 -1.20 -3.59
C GLY A 114 -17.45 -1.55 -3.29
N ALA A 115 -16.96 -2.74 -3.69
CA ALA A 115 -15.56 -3.07 -3.62
C ALA A 115 -14.79 -2.49 -4.82
N LYS A 116 -13.54 -2.13 -4.56
CA LYS A 116 -12.54 -1.73 -5.56
C LYS A 116 -11.21 -2.38 -5.17
N VAL A 117 -10.68 -3.23 -6.04
CA VAL A 117 -9.46 -4.00 -5.77
C VAL A 117 -8.28 -3.33 -6.47
N TYR A 118 -7.24 -3.04 -5.68
CA TYR A 118 -5.96 -2.54 -6.15
C TYR A 118 -4.86 -3.52 -5.75
N LEU A 119 -4.16 -4.09 -6.74
CA LEU A 119 -3.04 -4.99 -6.50
C LEU A 119 -1.76 -4.22 -6.16
N ASP A 120 -1.03 -4.62 -5.12
CA ASP A 120 0.26 -3.98 -4.80
C ASP A 120 1.28 -4.17 -5.93
N ALA A 121 1.88 -3.06 -6.35
CA ALA A 121 2.83 -2.95 -7.44
C ALA A 121 4.20 -2.41 -6.96
N GLY A 122 4.52 -2.54 -5.67
CA GLY A 122 5.77 -2.03 -5.12
C GLY A 122 5.92 -0.52 -5.31
N HIS A 123 7.09 -0.07 -5.78
CA HIS A 123 7.37 1.37 -5.95
C HIS A 123 8.48 1.65 -6.98
N ALA A 124 8.59 2.91 -7.40
CA ALA A 124 9.51 3.39 -8.45
C ALA A 124 11.00 3.08 -8.21
N GLY A 125 11.39 2.89 -6.95
CA GLY A 125 12.75 2.55 -6.54
C GLY A 125 13.10 1.06 -6.58
N TRP A 126 12.11 0.17 -6.79
CA TRP A 126 12.30 -1.28 -6.66
C TRP A 126 12.13 -2.03 -7.98
N HIS A 127 10.94 -1.97 -8.58
CA HIS A 127 10.62 -2.75 -9.77
C HIS A 127 10.71 -1.90 -11.04
N SER A 128 11.25 -2.47 -12.12
CA SER A 128 11.06 -1.88 -13.44
C SER A 128 9.58 -1.95 -13.83
N VAL A 129 9.13 -1.04 -14.69
CA VAL A 129 7.76 -1.05 -15.23
C VAL A 129 7.48 -2.41 -15.90
N THR A 130 8.38 -2.86 -16.78
CA THR A 130 8.27 -4.15 -17.46
C THR A 130 8.20 -5.33 -16.48
N GLY A 131 8.97 -5.27 -15.40
CA GLY A 131 9.03 -6.33 -14.40
C GLY A 131 7.77 -6.41 -13.55
N ILE A 132 7.17 -5.26 -13.20
CA ILE A 132 5.95 -5.25 -12.37
C ILE A 132 4.70 -5.49 -13.19
N VAL A 133 4.60 -4.96 -14.42
CA VAL A 133 3.46 -5.17 -15.31
C VAL A 133 3.27 -6.67 -15.60
N GLY A 134 4.36 -7.40 -15.85
CA GLY A 134 4.28 -8.86 -16.05
C GLY A 134 3.74 -9.59 -14.83
N ARG A 135 4.08 -9.14 -13.61
CA ARG A 135 3.55 -9.71 -12.37
C ARG A 135 2.07 -9.36 -12.17
N LEU A 136 1.67 -8.14 -12.49
CA LEU A 136 0.28 -7.68 -12.38
C LEU A 136 -0.64 -8.45 -13.34
N LEU A 137 -0.20 -8.67 -14.58
CA LEU A 137 -0.93 -9.50 -15.55
C LEU A 137 -1.11 -10.94 -15.05
N HIS A 138 -0.05 -11.57 -14.53
CA HIS A 138 -0.15 -12.90 -13.92
C HIS A 138 -1.03 -12.94 -12.65
N ALA A 139 -1.13 -11.82 -11.94
CA ALA A 139 -1.94 -11.69 -10.73
C ALA A 139 -3.42 -11.36 -11.01
N GLY A 140 -3.80 -11.14 -12.28
CA GLY A 140 -5.19 -10.87 -12.67
C GLY A 140 -5.59 -9.40 -12.58
N VAL A 141 -4.67 -8.45 -12.81
CA VAL A 141 -4.99 -7.01 -12.78
C VAL A 141 -6.10 -6.61 -13.77
N ASP A 142 -6.28 -7.36 -14.85
CA ASP A 142 -7.35 -7.14 -15.84
C ASP A 142 -8.75 -7.23 -15.21
N HIS A 143 -8.88 -8.04 -14.15
CA HIS A 143 -10.11 -8.23 -13.38
C HIS A 143 -10.19 -7.30 -12.15
N ALA A 144 -9.15 -6.52 -11.86
CA ALA A 144 -9.12 -5.58 -10.75
C ALA A 144 -9.47 -4.15 -11.22
N THR A 145 -9.83 -3.27 -10.28
CA THR A 145 -9.93 -1.83 -10.54
C THR A 145 -8.58 -1.26 -10.98
N GLY A 146 -7.49 -1.66 -10.32
CA GLY A 146 -6.17 -1.10 -10.61
C GLY A 146 -5.06 -1.67 -9.75
N PHE A 147 -4.07 -0.83 -9.44
CA PHE A 147 -2.92 -1.21 -8.62
C PHE A 147 -2.57 -0.14 -7.56
N ALA A 148 -1.91 -0.57 -6.48
CA ALA A 148 -1.44 0.29 -5.41
C ALA A 148 0.08 0.40 -5.46
N ILE A 149 0.64 1.59 -5.26
CA ILE A 149 2.08 1.81 -5.21
C ILE A 149 2.51 2.52 -3.93
N ASN A 150 3.79 2.35 -3.60
CA ASN A 150 4.46 2.97 -2.47
C ASN A 150 3.98 2.50 -1.09
N VAL A 151 3.21 1.41 -1.01
CA VAL A 151 2.69 0.84 0.25
C VAL A 151 3.82 0.64 1.25
N SER A 152 3.70 1.25 2.43
CA SER A 152 4.71 1.26 3.50
C SER A 152 6.06 1.88 3.11
N HIS A 153 6.14 2.63 2.02
CA HIS A 153 7.39 3.16 1.49
C HIS A 153 7.36 4.70 1.35
N TYR A 154 8.46 5.25 0.82
CA TYR A 154 8.81 6.66 0.98
C TYR A 154 9.03 7.40 -0.34
N GLN A 155 8.68 6.84 -1.50
CA GLN A 155 8.89 7.50 -2.80
C GLN A 155 8.07 8.80 -2.90
N THR A 156 8.62 9.81 -3.57
CA THR A 156 7.97 11.12 -3.67
C THR A 156 6.65 11.04 -4.44
N ASP A 157 5.77 12.01 -4.23
CA ASP A 157 4.51 12.09 -4.99
C ASP A 157 4.78 12.22 -6.50
N GLU A 158 5.84 12.94 -6.89
CA GLU A 158 6.25 13.07 -8.30
C GLU A 158 6.70 11.73 -8.89
N ASP A 159 7.56 10.99 -8.18
CA ASP A 159 8.03 9.67 -8.63
C ASP A 159 6.88 8.67 -8.72
N ASN A 160 5.95 8.70 -7.75
CA ASN A 160 4.79 7.82 -7.72
C ASN A 160 3.82 8.13 -8.86
N ALA A 161 3.48 9.41 -9.09
CA ALA A 161 2.61 9.79 -10.20
C ALA A 161 3.19 9.38 -11.55
N TRP A 162 4.50 9.60 -11.74
CA TRP A 162 5.18 9.19 -12.97
C TRP A 162 5.22 7.67 -13.15
N TYR A 163 5.57 6.93 -12.09
CA TYR A 163 5.63 5.48 -12.13
C TYR A 163 4.25 4.83 -12.34
N GLY A 164 3.21 5.35 -11.66
CA GLY A 164 1.84 4.93 -11.85
C GLY A 164 1.38 5.12 -13.29
N ARG A 165 1.59 6.32 -13.86
CA ARG A 165 1.29 6.59 -15.26
C ARG A 165 1.99 5.61 -16.21
N LEU A 166 3.27 5.31 -15.99
CA LEU A 166 4.01 4.35 -16.83
C LEU A 166 3.45 2.93 -16.75
N ILE A 167 3.06 2.47 -15.56
CA ILE A 167 2.45 1.13 -15.38
C ILE A 167 1.08 1.08 -16.08
N SER A 168 0.19 2.05 -15.82
CA SER A 168 -1.13 2.12 -16.46
C SER A 168 -1.01 2.13 -17.98
N SER A 169 -0.06 2.92 -18.50
CA SER A 169 0.24 3.04 -19.92
C SER A 169 0.76 1.74 -20.54
N CYS A 170 1.66 1.04 -19.84
CA CYS A 170 2.18 -0.23 -20.32
C CYS A 170 1.11 -1.33 -20.29
N LEU A 171 0.23 -1.34 -19.28
CA LEU A 171 -0.91 -2.25 -19.23
C LEU A 171 -1.84 -2.05 -20.43
N ALA A 172 -2.18 -0.80 -20.76
CA ALA A 172 -2.99 -0.46 -21.93
C ALA A 172 -2.32 -0.90 -23.24
N TYR A 173 -1.04 -0.55 -23.43
CA TYR A 173 -0.27 -0.97 -24.61
C TYR A 173 -0.22 -2.49 -24.79
N VAL A 174 -0.05 -3.25 -23.70
CA VAL A 174 -0.04 -4.72 -23.75
C VAL A 174 -1.43 -5.28 -24.03
N ALA A 175 -2.49 -4.67 -23.51
CA ALA A 175 -3.87 -5.06 -23.81
C ALA A 175 -4.19 -4.93 -25.32
N ASP A 176 -3.59 -3.94 -25.98
CA ASP A 176 -3.65 -3.73 -27.43
C ASP A 176 -2.72 -4.63 -28.26
N GLY A 177 -2.04 -5.58 -27.62
CA GLY A 177 -1.15 -6.55 -28.26
C GLY A 177 0.30 -6.11 -28.39
N GLY A 178 0.69 -5.04 -27.70
CA GLY A 178 2.07 -4.59 -27.59
C GLY A 178 2.96 -5.54 -26.78
N ASP A 179 4.26 -5.56 -27.06
CA ASP A 179 5.23 -6.31 -26.27
C ASP A 179 5.61 -5.52 -25.01
N ILE A 180 5.38 -6.11 -23.84
CA ILE A 180 5.76 -5.53 -22.53
C ILE A 180 7.21 -5.06 -22.47
N MET A 181 8.11 -5.68 -23.23
CA MET A 181 9.53 -5.31 -23.26
C MET A 181 9.81 -3.97 -23.94
N ASP A 182 8.86 -3.45 -24.73
CA ASP A 182 8.96 -2.15 -25.37
C ASP A 182 8.55 -0.99 -24.46
N CYS A 183 7.87 -1.30 -23.35
CA CYS A 183 7.36 -0.28 -22.44
C CYS A 183 8.49 0.56 -21.82
N PRO A 184 8.28 1.89 -21.69
CA PRO A 184 9.21 2.77 -21.01
C PRO A 184 9.29 2.45 -19.52
N ASP A 185 10.46 2.72 -18.93
CA ASP A 185 10.73 2.54 -17.52
C ASP A 185 10.99 3.88 -16.83
N GLN A 186 10.80 3.96 -15.51
CA GLN A 186 11.04 5.18 -14.73
C GLN A 186 12.49 5.68 -14.82
N ARG A 187 13.42 4.82 -15.26
CA ARG A 187 14.83 5.18 -15.48
C ARG A 187 15.11 5.79 -16.85
N TRP A 188 14.15 5.78 -17.78
CA TRP A 188 14.32 6.40 -19.09
C TRP A 188 14.35 7.92 -18.96
N PRO A 189 15.03 8.64 -19.88
CA PRO A 189 14.87 10.08 -19.98
C PRO A 189 13.39 10.44 -20.18
N ARG A 190 12.87 11.33 -19.34
CA ARG A 190 11.43 11.65 -19.28
C ARG A 190 10.83 12.01 -20.65
N LEU A 191 11.49 12.90 -21.40
CA LEU A 191 11.06 13.29 -22.75
C LEU A 191 10.96 12.10 -23.74
N ARG A 192 11.82 11.09 -23.59
CA ARG A 192 11.78 9.90 -24.45
C ARG A 192 10.60 9.01 -24.09
N ALA A 193 10.34 8.83 -22.80
CA ALA A 193 9.20 8.06 -22.33
C ALA A 193 7.89 8.76 -22.70
N GLU A 194 7.76 10.07 -22.49
CA GLU A 194 6.59 10.87 -22.88
C GLU A 194 6.30 10.74 -24.39
N ARG A 195 7.33 10.86 -25.24
CA ARG A 195 7.15 10.65 -26.68
C ARG A 195 6.73 9.22 -27.04
N TRP A 196 7.20 8.23 -26.30
CA TRP A 196 6.76 6.85 -26.51
C TRP A 196 5.27 6.72 -26.16
N LEU A 197 4.85 7.28 -25.02
CA LEU A 197 3.45 7.27 -24.57
C LEU A 197 2.52 7.92 -25.61
N GLU A 198 2.90 9.08 -26.14
CA GLU A 198 2.13 9.81 -27.18
C GLU A 198 1.89 8.99 -28.47
N ILE A 199 2.78 8.04 -28.78
CA ILE A 199 2.72 7.25 -30.02
C ILE A 199 1.97 5.93 -29.81
N HIS A 200 2.09 5.32 -28.63
CA HIS A 200 1.68 3.93 -28.40
C HIS A 200 0.50 3.77 -27.45
N VAL A 201 0.13 4.80 -26.68
CA VAL A 201 -0.99 4.75 -25.74
C VAL A 201 -2.05 5.71 -26.23
N LEU A 202 -3.06 5.16 -26.90
CA LEU A 202 -4.15 5.90 -27.53
C LEU A 202 -5.44 5.85 -26.71
N ASP A 203 -5.48 5.01 -25.69
CA ASP A 203 -6.57 4.85 -24.75
C ASP A 203 -6.83 6.14 -23.98
N GLU A 204 -8.11 6.42 -23.75
CA GLU A 204 -8.50 7.48 -22.82
C GLU A 204 -8.23 7.01 -21.38
N PRO A 205 -7.80 7.89 -20.47
CA PRO A 205 -7.45 7.51 -19.10
C PRO A 205 -8.52 6.69 -18.37
N GLU A 206 -9.81 6.93 -18.63
CA GLU A 206 -10.90 6.22 -17.95
C GLU A 206 -11.04 4.74 -18.36
N GLU A 207 -10.42 4.34 -19.48
CA GLU A 207 -10.41 2.95 -19.97
C GLU A 207 -9.19 2.17 -19.47
N MET A 208 -8.19 2.89 -18.95
CA MET A 208 -6.94 2.32 -18.47
C MET A 208 -7.06 1.82 -17.02
N LYS A 209 -6.09 1.00 -16.58
CA LYS A 209 -5.99 0.63 -15.16
C LYS A 209 -5.51 1.81 -14.33
N HIS A 210 -6.30 2.19 -13.34
CA HIS A 210 -5.98 3.30 -12.43
C HIS A 210 -5.04 2.85 -11.30
N PHE A 211 -4.57 3.80 -10.52
CA PHE A 211 -3.74 3.52 -9.35
C PHE A 211 -4.07 4.36 -8.12
N VAL A 212 -3.69 3.83 -6.97
CA VAL A 212 -3.67 4.54 -5.68
C VAL A 212 -2.25 4.57 -5.12
N THR A 213 -1.95 5.59 -4.31
CA THR A 213 -0.63 5.75 -3.70
C THR A 213 -0.72 5.71 -2.18
N ASP A 214 0.23 5.05 -1.52
CA ASP A 214 0.45 5.27 -0.08
C ASP A 214 1.34 6.51 0.11
N THR A 215 0.80 7.50 0.82
CA THR A 215 1.42 8.80 1.14
C THR A 215 1.63 8.97 2.64
N SER A 216 1.50 7.88 3.40
CA SER A 216 1.56 7.89 4.86
C SER A 216 2.85 8.47 5.43
N ARG A 217 4.00 8.24 4.77
CA ARG A 217 5.33 8.63 5.28
C ARG A 217 6.27 9.23 4.24
N ASN A 218 5.76 9.65 3.09
CA ASN A 218 6.60 10.01 1.94
C ASN A 218 6.91 11.51 1.78
N GLY A 219 6.50 12.39 2.71
CA GLY A 219 6.66 13.85 2.56
C GLY A 219 8.12 14.34 2.47
N ARG A 220 9.09 13.49 2.80
CA ARG A 220 10.53 13.78 2.66
C ARG A 220 11.22 12.96 1.58
N GLY A 221 10.48 12.15 0.82
CA GLY A 221 11.04 11.21 -0.13
C GLY A 221 11.77 10.04 0.54
N PRO A 222 12.49 9.21 -0.24
CA PRO A 222 13.24 8.08 0.29
C PRO A 222 14.46 8.54 1.11
N TRP A 223 14.85 7.73 2.08
CA TRP A 223 16.09 7.94 2.83
C TRP A 223 17.27 7.34 2.06
N THR A 224 18.37 8.09 1.99
CA THR A 224 19.62 7.64 1.37
C THR A 224 20.67 7.44 2.46
N PRO A 225 21.03 6.19 2.80
CA PRO A 225 22.10 5.91 3.74
C PRO A 225 23.44 6.41 3.20
N ARG A 226 24.36 6.77 4.09
CA ARG A 226 25.73 7.09 3.70
C ARG A 226 26.37 5.87 3.03
N ALA A 227 27.03 6.07 1.90
CA ALA A 227 27.72 4.98 1.20
C ALA A 227 28.72 4.27 2.12
N GLY A 228 28.59 2.94 2.23
CA GLY A 228 29.44 2.09 3.07
C GLY A 228 29.17 2.15 4.57
N SER A 229 28.12 2.81 5.06
CA SER A 229 27.81 2.87 6.50
C SER A 229 27.20 1.61 7.09
N HIS A 230 26.59 0.75 6.27
CA HIS A 230 25.89 -0.46 6.70
C HIS A 230 26.17 -1.65 5.78
N ALA A 231 26.17 -2.86 6.35
CA ALA A 231 26.25 -4.10 5.57
C ALA A 231 24.92 -4.38 4.85
N ASP A 232 23.80 -4.09 5.50
CA ASP A 232 22.46 -4.09 4.91
C ASP A 232 21.76 -2.80 5.34
N PRO A 233 21.67 -1.77 4.48
CA PRO A 233 21.17 -0.46 4.92
C PRO A 233 19.68 -0.41 5.28
N GLN A 234 18.88 -1.38 4.83
CA GLN A 234 17.43 -1.46 5.11
C GLN A 234 16.71 -0.10 4.98
N PRO A 235 16.82 0.61 3.83
CA PRO A 235 16.38 2.00 3.75
C PRO A 235 14.86 2.20 3.88
N TRP A 236 14.12 1.11 3.82
CA TRP A 236 12.68 1.01 4.03
C TRP A 236 12.30 0.86 5.52
N CYS A 237 13.22 0.43 6.38
CA CYS A 237 12.95 0.06 7.76
C CYS A 237 13.22 1.23 8.70
N ASN A 238 12.16 1.84 9.25
CA ASN A 238 12.21 2.98 10.15
C ASN A 238 13.29 4.04 9.79
N PRO A 239 13.48 4.46 8.53
CA PRO A 239 14.50 5.46 8.20
C PRO A 239 14.32 6.77 8.97
N PRO A 240 15.38 7.40 9.48
CA PRO A 240 15.29 8.69 10.17
C PRO A 240 14.96 9.84 9.20
N GLY A 241 14.48 10.94 9.77
CA GLY A 241 14.21 12.19 9.05
C GLY A 241 13.15 12.07 7.96
N ARG A 242 12.25 11.09 8.04
CA ARG A 242 11.07 11.00 7.17
C ARG A 242 9.91 11.80 7.76
N GLY A 243 8.93 12.14 6.93
CA GLY A 243 7.80 12.99 7.30
C GLY A 243 6.50 12.45 6.72
N LEU A 244 5.37 12.74 7.38
CA LEU A 244 4.05 12.50 6.78
C LEU A 244 3.96 13.15 5.40
N GLY A 245 3.35 12.46 4.44
CA GLY A 245 3.03 13.00 3.13
C GLY A 245 1.74 13.79 3.12
N ILE A 246 1.17 13.95 1.92
CA ILE A 246 -0.17 14.53 1.75
C ILE A 246 -1.21 13.71 2.53
N ARG A 247 -2.24 14.39 3.03
CA ARG A 247 -3.36 13.72 3.72
C ARG A 247 -4.19 12.92 2.72
N PRO A 248 -4.88 11.85 3.14
CA PRO A 248 -5.72 11.06 2.24
C PRO A 248 -6.72 11.91 1.46
N THR A 249 -6.78 11.73 0.14
CA THR A 249 -7.61 12.53 -0.77
C THR A 249 -7.86 11.78 -2.08
N THR A 250 -9.06 11.96 -2.64
CA THR A 250 -9.39 11.57 -4.02
C THR A 250 -9.21 12.71 -5.02
N ARG A 251 -8.87 13.92 -4.54
CA ARG A 251 -8.56 15.08 -5.38
C ARG A 251 -7.08 15.08 -5.73
N THR A 252 -6.68 14.20 -6.63
CA THR A 252 -5.28 14.02 -7.08
C THR A 252 -4.93 14.94 -8.24
N GLY A 253 -5.90 15.28 -9.09
CA GLY A 253 -5.71 16.08 -10.29
C GLY A 253 -5.15 15.30 -11.49
N ASP A 254 -4.91 13.99 -11.34
CA ASP A 254 -4.49 13.08 -12.39
C ASP A 254 -5.62 12.07 -12.64
N PRO A 255 -6.14 11.95 -13.88
CA PRO A 255 -7.27 11.07 -14.17
C PRO A 255 -6.96 9.58 -13.93
N LEU A 256 -5.69 9.17 -13.91
CA LEU A 256 -5.29 7.79 -13.62
C LEU A 256 -5.08 7.52 -12.12
N HIS A 257 -4.96 8.57 -11.29
CA HIS A 257 -4.64 8.46 -9.88
C HIS A 257 -5.92 8.63 -9.05
N ASP A 258 -6.53 7.52 -8.62
CA ASP A 258 -7.82 7.54 -7.92
C ASP A 258 -7.74 8.18 -6.54
N ALA A 259 -6.69 7.86 -5.77
CA ALA A 259 -6.54 8.36 -4.42
C ALA A 259 -5.10 8.31 -3.91
N ALA A 260 -4.73 9.33 -3.16
CA ALA A 260 -3.67 9.25 -2.16
C ALA A 260 -4.28 8.73 -0.85
N LEU A 261 -3.69 7.67 -0.31
CA LEU A 261 -4.14 6.97 0.88
C LEU A 261 -3.02 6.96 1.93
N TRP A 262 -3.38 6.73 3.18
CA TRP A 262 -2.41 6.31 4.21
C TRP A 262 -2.66 4.82 4.46
N VAL A 263 -1.91 3.98 3.77
CA VAL A 263 -2.07 2.52 3.85
C VAL A 263 -1.28 1.99 5.04
N LYS A 264 0.00 2.32 5.13
CA LYS A 264 0.77 2.12 6.36
C LYS A 264 0.31 3.10 7.42
N THR A 265 0.08 2.60 8.64
CA THR A 265 -0.20 3.42 9.82
C THR A 265 1.03 4.26 10.19
N PRO A 266 1.00 5.60 10.07
CA PRO A 266 2.13 6.42 10.48
C PRO A 266 2.40 6.31 11.99
N GLY A 267 3.63 5.95 12.34
CA GLY A 267 4.04 5.74 13.73
C GLY A 267 4.06 4.27 14.16
N GLU A 268 3.61 3.33 13.34
CA GLU A 268 3.92 1.91 13.56
C GLU A 268 5.29 1.55 13.00
N SER A 269 6.08 0.82 13.80
CA SER A 269 7.39 0.32 13.41
C SER A 269 7.31 -0.61 12.18
N ASP A 270 8.35 -0.56 11.36
CA ASP A 270 8.61 -1.49 10.26
C ASP A 270 9.31 -2.78 10.76
N GLY A 271 9.78 -2.79 12.00
CA GLY A 271 10.49 -3.90 12.63
C GLY A 271 11.80 -3.48 13.31
N GLN A 272 12.58 -4.48 13.75
CA GLN A 272 13.91 -4.24 14.31
C GLN A 272 14.92 -3.98 13.19
N CYS A 273 15.23 -2.71 12.93
CA CYS A 273 16.05 -2.27 11.81
C CYS A 273 17.56 -2.35 12.12
N LEU A 274 18.07 -3.58 12.27
CA LEU A 274 19.44 -3.85 12.74
C LEU A 274 20.54 -3.45 11.74
N ARG A 275 20.19 -3.18 10.49
CA ARG A 275 21.09 -2.71 9.42
C ARG A 275 22.35 -3.57 9.21
N GLY A 276 22.18 -4.89 9.33
CA GLY A 276 23.26 -5.88 9.21
C GLY A 276 24.18 -5.99 10.44
N THR A 277 23.83 -5.38 11.57
CA THR A 277 24.53 -5.59 12.86
C THR A 277 23.93 -6.77 13.64
N ALA A 278 24.62 -7.20 14.70
CA ALA A 278 24.07 -8.21 15.63
C ALA A 278 22.89 -7.68 16.49
N GLY A 279 22.60 -6.38 16.42
CA GLY A 279 21.56 -5.74 17.23
C GLY A 279 21.92 -5.60 18.72
N PRO A 280 20.94 -5.28 19.57
CA PRO A 280 19.52 -5.05 19.26
C PRO A 280 19.23 -3.61 18.80
N ARG A 281 20.22 -2.71 18.83
CA ARG A 281 20.00 -1.29 18.50
C ARG A 281 20.08 -1.05 17.00
N ASP A 282 19.17 -0.23 16.51
CA ASP A 282 19.28 0.46 15.24
C ASP A 282 20.50 1.40 15.30
N PRO A 283 21.54 1.22 14.47
CA PRO A 283 22.72 2.08 14.50
C PRO A 283 22.47 3.53 14.01
N GLU A 284 21.40 3.78 13.25
CA GLU A 284 21.01 5.12 12.79
C GLU A 284 20.15 5.87 13.79
N ARG A 285 19.30 5.16 14.56
CA ARG A 285 18.45 5.78 15.60
C ARG A 285 19.06 5.75 17.00
N GLY A 286 20.00 4.84 17.25
CA GLY A 286 20.61 4.60 18.57
C GLY A 286 19.66 3.93 19.58
N THR A 287 18.48 3.51 19.14
CA THR A 287 17.39 2.91 19.94
C THR A 287 17.21 1.44 19.60
N VAL A 288 16.52 0.68 20.46
CA VAL A 288 15.95 -0.61 20.06
C VAL A 288 14.58 -0.31 19.46
N ASP A 289 14.45 -0.46 18.15
CA ASP A 289 13.20 -0.21 17.45
C ASP A 289 12.14 -1.23 17.90
N PRO A 290 10.87 -0.83 18.04
CA PRO A 290 9.78 -1.76 18.34
C PRO A 290 9.63 -2.84 17.25
N GLU A 291 9.03 -3.97 17.62
CA GLU A 291 8.63 -4.99 16.64
C GLU A 291 7.67 -4.44 15.58
N ALA A 292 7.61 -5.08 14.42
CA ALA A 292 6.78 -4.62 13.31
C ALA A 292 5.30 -4.50 13.74
N GLY A 293 4.67 -3.38 13.37
CA GLY A 293 3.29 -3.07 13.75
C GLY A 293 3.12 -2.52 15.17
N GLN A 294 4.14 -2.55 16.02
CA GLN A 294 4.06 -1.90 17.33
C GLN A 294 4.22 -0.39 17.20
N TRP A 295 3.55 0.34 18.08
CA TRP A 295 3.64 1.80 18.14
C TRP A 295 5.06 2.26 18.47
N PHE A 296 5.56 3.21 17.69
CA PHE A 296 6.90 3.78 17.78
C PHE A 296 6.80 5.30 18.03
N PRO A 297 6.75 5.73 19.32
CA PRO A 297 6.52 7.13 19.68
C PRO A 297 7.51 8.12 19.05
N GLU A 298 8.79 7.76 18.99
CA GLU A 298 9.85 8.62 18.46
C GLU A 298 9.68 8.82 16.96
N GLN A 299 9.39 7.75 16.21
CA GLN A 299 9.10 7.85 14.79
C GLN A 299 7.81 8.63 14.52
N ALA A 300 6.74 8.38 15.28
CA ALA A 300 5.47 9.10 15.12
C ALA A 300 5.66 10.61 15.28
N LEU A 301 6.40 11.01 16.32
CA LEU A 301 6.72 12.42 16.57
C LEU A 301 7.62 13.00 15.46
N GLU A 302 8.58 12.23 14.96
CA GLU A 302 9.44 12.61 13.84
C GLU A 302 8.63 12.84 12.55
N LEU A 303 7.73 11.93 12.21
CA LEU A 303 6.86 12.02 11.03
C LEU A 303 6.01 13.29 11.05
N VAL A 304 5.44 13.63 12.21
CA VAL A 304 4.68 14.87 12.45
C VAL A 304 5.58 16.11 12.26
N ARG A 305 6.77 16.12 12.89
CA ARG A 305 7.72 17.24 12.82
C ARG A 305 8.20 17.52 11.40
N PHE A 306 8.37 16.48 10.60
CA PHE A 306 8.87 16.59 9.24
C PHE A 306 7.78 16.49 8.17
N ALA A 307 6.50 16.54 8.53
CA ALA A 307 5.40 16.48 7.58
C ALA A 307 5.57 17.47 6.42
N ARG A 308 5.27 17.01 5.21
CA ARG A 308 5.13 17.84 4.01
C ARG A 308 3.95 17.34 3.19
N PRO A 309 2.91 18.17 3.01
CA PRO A 309 2.72 19.52 3.57
C PRO A 309 2.75 19.55 5.11
N SER A 310 3.08 20.69 5.70
CA SER A 310 3.03 20.84 7.17
C SER A 310 1.60 20.68 7.68
N LEU A 311 1.45 20.11 8.88
CA LEU A 311 0.15 19.76 9.47
C LEU A 311 -0.68 20.95 9.95
#